data_AF-E3N5U5-F1
#
_entry.id   AF-E3N5U5-F1
#
_cell.length_a   1.000
_cell.length_b   1.000
_cell.length_c   1.000
_cell.angle_alpha   90.00
_cell.angle_beta   90.00
_cell.angle_gamma   90.00
#
_symmetry.space_group_name_H-M   'P 1'
#
loop_
_entity.id
_entity.type
_entity.pdbx_description
1 polymer ?
#
loop_
_entity_poly.entity_id
_entity_poly.type
_entity_poly.pdbx_seq_one_letter_code
_entity_poly.pdbx_strand_id
1 'polypeptide(L)'
;MGQCLCKSSTASDPYHPLDEQLFTTKTIELMRASAGQIVPEESSGIKFLYIGAINDLFNTVNGLYVKLEEVDKLQKDGKSIEKPIRAFLKALKVIGKFYDTFLRLSDFKIDEFVQVRKDEACGGYIHWFVMKEEMKTLEKEKPFDVEGLKGSVDHQFGVAQKLFHKL
;
A
#
# COMPACT_ATOMS: atom_id res chain seq x y z
N MET A 1 12.60 44.49 15.50
CA MET A 1 11.54 43.47 15.56
C MET A 1 11.69 42.56 14.36
N GLY A 2 12.26 41.36 14.57
CA GLY A 2 12.63 40.44 13.49
C GLY A 2 11.41 39.70 12.96
N GLN A 3 11.17 39.79 11.65
CA GLN A 3 10.21 38.93 10.96
C GLN A 3 10.81 37.53 10.84
N CYS A 4 10.14 36.56 11.44
CA CYS A 4 10.48 35.16 11.31
C CYS A 4 10.06 34.68 9.91
N LEU A 5 11.03 34.60 9.00
CA LEU A 5 10.89 33.93 7.71
C LEU A 5 10.90 32.42 7.96
N CYS A 6 9.73 31.84 8.26
CA CYS A 6 9.55 30.41 8.16
C CYS A 6 9.66 30.02 6.68
N LYS A 7 10.84 29.53 6.31
CA LYS A 7 11.15 28.92 5.02
C LYS A 7 10.07 27.90 4.68
N SER A 8 9.35 28.17 3.60
CA SER A 8 8.60 27.16 2.84
C SER A 8 9.58 26.06 2.42
N SER A 9 9.57 24.94 3.15
CA SER A 9 10.27 23.73 2.73
C SER A 9 9.51 23.14 1.55
N THR A 10 9.87 23.58 0.35
CA THR A 10 9.60 22.91 -0.91
C THR A 10 10.31 21.54 -0.88
N ALA A 11 9.59 20.53 -0.42
CA ALA A 11 9.76 19.16 -0.87
C ALA A 11 8.42 18.77 -1.49
N SER A 12 8.22 19.22 -2.73
CA SER A 12 7.17 18.68 -3.58
C SER A 12 7.53 17.22 -3.84
N ASP A 13 6.96 16.31 -3.06
CA ASP A 13 6.72 14.95 -3.53
C ASP A 13 6.07 15.07 -4.92
N PRO A 14 6.50 14.30 -5.93
CA PRO A 14 5.87 14.36 -7.22
C PRO A 14 4.40 14.00 -7.02
N TYR A 15 3.53 15.00 -7.11
CA TYR A 15 2.09 14.83 -7.15
C TYR A 15 1.81 13.98 -8.39
N HIS A 16 1.79 12.65 -8.23
CA HIS A 16 1.22 11.78 -9.25
C HIS A 16 -0.26 12.13 -9.27
N PRO A 17 -0.79 12.71 -10.37
CA PRO A 17 -2.21 12.98 -10.45
C PRO A 17 -2.94 11.67 -10.17
N LEU A 18 -3.90 11.69 -9.25
CA LEU A 18 -4.86 10.60 -9.11
C LEU A 18 -5.61 10.50 -10.43
N ASP A 19 -5.09 9.70 -11.35
CA ASP A 19 -5.66 9.51 -12.66
C ASP A 19 -6.95 8.69 -12.50
N GLU A 20 -8.07 9.31 -12.86
CA GLU A 20 -9.41 8.73 -12.84
C GLU A 20 -9.53 7.49 -13.76
N GLN A 21 -8.56 7.25 -14.64
CA GLN A 21 -8.45 6.02 -15.42
C GLN A 21 -7.91 4.83 -14.61
N LEU A 22 -7.21 5.07 -13.50
CA LEU A 22 -6.48 4.04 -12.74
C LEU A 22 -7.22 3.60 -11.48
N PHE A 23 -7.90 4.53 -10.81
CA PHE A 23 -8.66 4.28 -9.59
C PHE A 23 -10.15 4.50 -9.82
N THR A 24 -10.99 3.74 -9.09
CA THR A 24 -12.43 3.99 -9.13
C THR A 24 -12.73 5.38 -8.57
N THR A 25 -13.79 6.04 -9.06
CA THR A 25 -14.22 7.36 -8.52
C THR A 25 -14.36 7.33 -7.01
N LYS A 26 -14.93 6.24 -6.47
CA LYS A 26 -15.07 6.04 -5.02
C LYS A 26 -13.73 5.99 -4.28
N THR A 27 -12.72 5.33 -4.85
CA THR A 27 -11.37 5.29 -4.28
C THR A 27 -10.74 6.69 -4.27
N ILE A 28 -10.92 7.46 -5.35
CA ILE A 28 -10.37 8.82 -5.47
C ILE A 28 -11.04 9.76 -4.46
N GLU A 29 -12.36 9.68 -4.32
CA GLU A 29 -13.10 10.42 -3.29
C GLU A 29 -12.60 10.08 -1.89
N LEU A 30 -12.41 8.78 -1.60
CA LEU A 30 -11.87 8.34 -0.32
C LEU A 30 -10.47 8.90 -0.08
N MET A 31 -9.58 8.88 -1.06
CA MET A 31 -8.21 9.40 -0.93
C MET A 31 -8.17 10.92 -0.76
N ARG A 32 -9.11 11.66 -1.37
CA ARG A 32 -9.19 13.13 -1.28
C ARG A 32 -9.88 13.61 0.00
N ALA A 33 -10.83 12.85 0.54
CA ALA A 33 -11.56 13.24 1.74
C ALA A 33 -10.64 13.29 2.97
N SER A 34 -10.88 14.22 3.88
CA SER A 34 -10.23 14.20 5.19
C SER A 34 -10.61 12.93 5.97
N ALA A 35 -9.70 12.43 6.78
CA ALA A 35 -9.94 11.34 7.71
C ALA A 35 -10.80 11.82 8.90
N GLY A 36 -11.35 10.88 9.67
CA GLY A 36 -11.98 11.18 10.96
C GLY A 36 -13.26 11.99 10.92
N GLN A 37 -13.98 11.99 9.80
CA GLN A 37 -15.23 12.74 9.60
C GLN A 37 -16.41 12.12 10.36
N ILE A 38 -16.35 10.81 10.65
CA ILE A 38 -17.42 10.07 11.31
C ILE A 38 -16.99 9.75 12.74
N VAL A 39 -17.78 10.18 13.72
CA VAL A 39 -17.58 9.75 15.12
C VAL A 39 -18.23 8.38 15.29
N PRO A 40 -17.46 7.32 15.58
CA PRO A 40 -18.03 6.00 15.75
C PRO A 40 -18.86 5.92 17.03
N GLU A 41 -19.92 5.11 17.00
CA GLU A 41 -20.59 4.67 18.23
C GLU A 41 -19.61 3.88 19.11
N GLU A 42 -19.74 4.00 20.43
CA GLU A 42 -18.81 3.40 21.40
C GLU A 42 -18.66 1.88 21.24
N SER A 43 -19.71 1.18 20.77
CA SER A 43 -19.74 -0.27 20.56
C SER A 43 -19.37 -0.73 19.14
N SER A 44 -18.96 0.17 18.25
CA SER A 44 -18.83 -0.13 16.81
C SER A 44 -17.68 -1.10 16.45
N GLY A 45 -16.73 -1.34 17.36
CA GLY A 45 -15.57 -2.21 17.10
C GLY A 45 -14.63 -1.70 15.98
N ILE A 46 -14.86 -0.48 15.48
CA ILE A 46 -14.18 0.05 14.29
C ILE A 46 -12.67 0.13 14.45
N LYS A 47 -12.20 0.42 15.67
CA LYS A 47 -10.77 0.48 16.01
C LYS A 47 -10.10 -0.88 15.83
N PHE A 48 -10.77 -1.97 16.18
CA PHE A 48 -10.23 -3.32 15.99
C PHE A 48 -10.15 -3.69 14.51
N LEU A 49 -11.17 -3.33 13.72
CA LEU A 49 -11.14 -3.52 12.27
C LEU A 49 -10.03 -2.70 11.61
N TYR A 50 -9.84 -1.47 12.06
CA TYR A 50 -8.79 -0.57 11.55
C TYR A 50 -7.40 -1.13 11.81
N ILE A 51 -7.10 -1.54 13.06
CA ILE A 51 -5.83 -2.17 13.42
C ILE A 51 -5.66 -3.51 12.68
N GLY A 52 -6.73 -4.30 12.59
CA GLY A 52 -6.74 -5.57 11.85
C GLY A 52 -6.31 -5.41 10.40
N ALA A 53 -6.86 -4.40 9.70
CA ALA A 53 -6.48 -4.12 8.31
C ALA A 53 -4.99 -3.77 8.14
N ILE A 54 -4.40 -3.03 9.08
CA ILE A 54 -2.96 -2.71 9.06
C ILE A 54 -2.13 -3.98 9.27
N ASN A 55 -2.52 -4.82 10.24
CA ASN A 55 -1.82 -6.07 10.54
C ASN A 55 -1.86 -7.04 9.36
N ASP A 56 -3.03 -7.19 8.75
CA ASP A 56 -3.22 -8.07 7.61
C ASP A 56 -2.45 -7.58 6.38
N LEU A 57 -2.39 -6.26 6.17
CA LEU A 57 -1.55 -5.64 5.14
C LEU A 57 -0.07 -5.98 5.39
N PHE A 58 0.43 -5.71 6.59
CA PHE A 58 1.83 -5.97 6.97
C PHE A 58 2.22 -7.43 6.77
N ASN A 59 1.42 -8.36 7.30
CA ASN A 59 1.66 -9.80 7.17
C ASN A 59 1.66 -10.27 5.72
N THR A 60 0.75 -9.73 4.90
CA THR A 60 0.63 -10.12 3.50
C THR A 60 1.79 -9.61 2.66
N VAL A 61 2.22 -8.35 2.90
CA VAL A 61 3.40 -7.76 2.25
C VAL A 61 4.66 -8.53 2.64
N ASN A 62 4.85 -8.84 3.91
CA ASN A 62 5.99 -9.66 4.37
C ASN A 62 6.00 -11.05 3.68
N GLY A 63 4.81 -11.64 3.48
CA GLY A 63 4.66 -12.88 2.75
C GLY A 63 4.98 -12.80 1.25
N LEU A 64 5.19 -11.62 0.66
CA LEU A 64 5.64 -11.48 -0.73
C LEU A 64 7.12 -11.85 -0.88
N TYR A 65 7.98 -11.53 0.09
CA TYR A 65 9.41 -11.88 0.03
C TYR A 65 9.64 -13.38 -0.11
N VAL A 66 8.95 -14.18 0.71
CA VAL A 66 9.04 -15.64 0.66
C VAL A 66 8.69 -16.16 -0.74
N LYS A 67 7.73 -15.52 -1.42
CA LYS A 67 7.34 -15.90 -2.79
C LYS A 67 8.38 -15.46 -3.81
N LEU A 68 8.98 -14.28 -3.66
CA LEU A 68 10.06 -13.81 -4.54
C LEU A 68 11.31 -14.67 -4.42
N GLU A 69 11.68 -15.08 -3.21
CA GLU A 69 12.78 -16.01 -2.97
C GLU A 69 12.53 -17.37 -3.61
N GLU A 70 11.30 -17.88 -3.53
CA GLU A 70 10.89 -19.11 -4.21
C GLU A 70 11.01 -18.99 -5.74
N VAL A 71 10.57 -17.86 -6.31
CA VAL A 71 10.70 -17.56 -7.75
C VAL A 71 12.18 -17.50 -8.16
N ASP A 72 13.01 -16.75 -7.45
CA ASP A 72 14.44 -16.58 -7.74
C ASP A 72 15.16 -17.93 -7.74
N LYS A 73 14.92 -18.74 -6.72
CA LYS A 73 15.50 -20.08 -6.59
C LYS A 73 15.09 -20.99 -7.75
N LEU A 74 13.79 -21.06 -8.06
CA LEU A 74 13.29 -21.92 -9.13
C LEU A 74 13.79 -21.45 -10.50
N GLN A 75 13.88 -20.15 -10.73
CA GLN A 75 14.43 -19.58 -11.97
C GLN A 75 15.91 -19.94 -12.14
N LYS A 76 16.72 -19.80 -11.09
CA LYS A 76 18.15 -20.20 -11.09
C LYS A 76 18.34 -21.70 -11.33
N ASP A 77 17.43 -22.52 -10.80
CA ASP A 77 17.40 -23.97 -11.02
C ASP A 77 16.86 -24.37 -12.41
N GLY A 78 16.40 -23.41 -13.24
CA GLY A 78 15.76 -23.69 -14.53
C GLY A 78 14.39 -24.39 -14.42
N LYS A 79 13.75 -24.31 -13.24
CA LYS A 79 12.45 -24.92 -12.94
C LYS A 79 11.30 -23.95 -13.24
N SER A 80 10.09 -24.50 -13.34
CA SER A 80 8.89 -23.68 -13.54
C SER A 80 8.61 -22.77 -12.34
N ILE A 81 8.39 -21.49 -12.62
CA ILE A 81 8.01 -20.45 -11.66
C ILE A 81 6.51 -20.12 -11.67
N GLU A 82 5.70 -20.82 -12.45
CA GLU A 82 4.29 -20.46 -12.69
C GLU A 82 3.46 -20.43 -11.40
N LYS A 83 3.61 -21.47 -10.56
CA LYS A 83 2.89 -21.58 -9.28
C LYS A 83 3.23 -20.45 -8.30
N PRO A 84 4.51 -20.16 -7.99
CA PRO A 84 4.83 -19.08 -7.07
C PRO A 84 4.48 -17.69 -7.63
N ILE A 85 4.61 -17.46 -8.95
CA ILE A 85 4.13 -16.21 -9.58
C ILE A 85 2.62 -16.05 -9.39
N ARG A 86 1.83 -17.11 -9.61
CA ARG A 86 0.38 -17.08 -9.37
C ARG A 86 0.04 -16.78 -7.91
N ALA A 87 0.81 -17.34 -6.98
CA ALA A 87 0.65 -17.06 -5.54
C ALA A 87 1.00 -15.60 -5.20
N PHE A 88 2.03 -15.04 -5.85
CA PHE A 88 2.44 -13.64 -5.70
C PHE A 88 1.33 -12.69 -6.20
N LEU A 89 0.81 -12.93 -7.40
CA LEU A 89 -0.30 -12.15 -7.97
C LEU A 89 -1.56 -12.21 -7.09
N LYS A 90 -1.85 -13.36 -6.47
CA LYS A 90 -2.97 -13.49 -5.52
C LYS A 90 -2.73 -12.62 -4.28
N ALA A 91 -1.52 -12.63 -3.72
CA ALA A 91 -1.17 -11.80 -2.57
C ALA A 91 -1.24 -10.30 -2.91
N LEU A 92 -0.78 -9.88 -4.10
CA LEU A 92 -0.95 -8.51 -4.56
C LEU A 92 -2.42 -8.08 -4.62
N LYS A 93 -3.31 -8.92 -5.16
CA LYS A 93 -4.76 -8.60 -5.18
C LYS A 93 -5.33 -8.41 -3.77
N VAL A 94 -4.81 -9.15 -2.79
CA VAL A 94 -5.22 -9.05 -1.39
C VAL A 94 -4.71 -7.75 -0.75
N ILE A 95 -3.46 -7.36 -1.00
CA ILE A 95 -2.88 -6.08 -0.53
C ILE A 95 -3.74 -4.88 -0.95
N GLY A 96 -4.17 -4.82 -2.20
CA GLY A 96 -5.04 -3.74 -2.68
C GLY A 96 -6.39 -3.66 -1.96
N LYS A 97 -6.93 -4.81 -1.51
CA LYS A 97 -8.16 -4.84 -0.71
C LYS A 97 -7.94 -4.31 0.70
N PHE A 98 -6.76 -4.57 1.29
CA PHE A 98 -6.43 -4.04 2.61
C PHE A 98 -6.23 -2.53 2.58
N TYR A 99 -5.60 -1.98 1.53
CA TYR A 99 -5.57 -0.53 1.34
C TYR A 99 -6.97 0.08 1.19
N ASP A 100 -7.83 -0.46 0.32
CA ASP A 100 -9.21 0.04 0.16
C ASP A 100 -10.00 -0.04 1.47
N THR A 101 -9.88 -1.16 2.20
CA THR A 101 -10.52 -1.34 3.52
C THR A 101 -10.01 -0.31 4.52
N PHE A 102 -8.69 -0.16 4.63
CA PHE A 102 -8.05 0.80 5.52
C PHE A 102 -8.52 2.22 5.23
N LEU A 103 -8.50 2.65 3.96
CA LEU A 103 -8.90 4.00 3.55
C LEU A 103 -10.37 4.30 3.89
N ARG A 104 -11.27 3.31 3.77
CA ARG A 104 -12.67 3.44 4.20
C ARG A 104 -12.79 3.57 5.72
N LEU A 105 -12.00 2.79 6.46
CA LEU A 105 -12.00 2.84 7.92
C LEU A 105 -11.39 4.15 8.44
N SER A 106 -10.52 4.81 7.67
CA SER A 106 -9.98 6.13 7.99
C SER A 106 -11.02 7.26 7.98
N ASP A 107 -12.22 7.05 7.43
CA ASP A 107 -13.31 8.03 7.55
C ASP A 107 -13.80 8.16 9.00
N PHE A 108 -13.57 7.16 9.84
CA PHE A 108 -13.90 7.19 11.26
C PHE A 108 -12.82 7.88 12.09
N LYS A 109 -13.24 8.58 13.14
CA LYS A 109 -12.34 9.23 14.10
C LYS A 109 -11.75 8.17 15.04
N ILE A 110 -10.67 7.53 14.61
CA ILE A 110 -9.96 6.49 15.37
C ILE A 110 -9.09 7.11 16.48
N ASP A 111 -8.27 8.10 16.11
CA ASP A 111 -7.40 8.88 16.98
C ASP A 111 -6.91 10.15 16.22
N GLU A 112 -5.99 10.90 16.82
CA GLU A 112 -5.41 12.13 16.26
C GLU A 112 -4.45 11.90 15.08
N PHE A 113 -3.96 10.68 14.86
CA PHE A 113 -3.01 10.33 13.79
C PHE A 113 -3.67 9.69 12.57
N VAL A 114 -5.00 9.53 12.57
CA VAL A 114 -5.74 8.87 11.48
C VAL A 114 -5.51 9.52 10.12
N GLN A 115 -5.40 10.85 10.04
CA GLN A 115 -5.08 11.55 8.79
C GLN A 115 -3.69 11.21 8.29
N VAL A 116 -2.68 11.26 9.17
CA VAL A 116 -1.28 10.96 8.81
C VAL A 116 -1.16 9.55 8.24
N ARG A 117 -1.85 8.57 8.85
CA ARG A 117 -1.84 7.19 8.35
C ARG A 117 -2.65 7.04 7.06
N LYS A 118 -3.74 7.79 6.88
CA LYS A 118 -4.48 7.85 5.61
C LYS A 118 -3.59 8.34 4.47
N ASP A 119 -2.80 9.38 4.69
CA ASP A 119 -1.91 9.95 3.67
C ASP A 119 -0.82 8.94 3.25
N GLU A 120 -0.20 8.26 4.22
CA GLU A 120 0.79 7.21 3.96
C GLU A 120 0.17 6.02 3.21
N ALA A 121 -1.05 5.61 3.59
CA ALA A 121 -1.77 4.55 2.90
C ALA A 121 -2.18 4.94 1.48
N CYS A 122 -2.49 6.22 1.22
CA CYS A 122 -2.75 6.71 -0.13
C CYS A 122 -1.52 6.55 -1.01
N GLY A 123 -0.35 6.97 -0.54
CA GLY A 123 0.93 6.77 -1.24
C GLY A 123 1.23 5.29 -1.49
N GLY A 124 1.06 4.46 -0.46
CA GLY A 124 1.21 3.00 -0.57
C GLY A 124 0.27 2.38 -1.59
N TYR A 125 -0.99 2.85 -1.66
CA TYR A 125 -1.98 2.30 -2.58
C TYR A 125 -1.68 2.68 -4.04
N ILE A 126 -1.19 3.90 -4.28
CA ILE A 126 -0.72 4.33 -5.60
C ILE A 126 0.45 3.47 -6.05
N HIS A 127 1.45 3.30 -5.18
CA HIS A 127 2.60 2.46 -5.49
C HIS A 127 2.18 1.00 -5.74
N TRP A 128 1.26 0.45 -4.94
CA TRP A 128 0.73 -0.90 -5.16
C TRP A 128 0.09 -1.03 -6.54
N PHE A 129 -0.63 0.00 -6.99
CA PHE A 129 -1.26 -0.01 -8.30
C PHE A 129 -0.21 -0.08 -9.41
N VAL A 130 0.84 0.74 -9.35
CA VAL A 130 1.96 0.71 -10.30
C VAL A 130 2.59 -0.68 -10.34
N MET A 131 2.94 -1.22 -9.17
CA MET A 131 3.49 -2.57 -9.03
C MET A 131 2.58 -3.66 -9.62
N LYS A 132 1.27 -3.56 -9.42
CA LYS A 132 0.28 -4.49 -10.00
C LYS A 132 0.26 -4.41 -11.53
N GLU A 133 0.38 -3.22 -12.11
CA GLU A 133 0.41 -3.06 -13.57
C GLU A 133 1.74 -3.55 -14.16
N GLU A 134 2.88 -3.27 -13.52
CA GLU A 134 4.20 -3.82 -13.87
C GLU A 134 4.15 -5.35 -13.93
N MET A 135 3.52 -5.97 -12.93
CA MET A 135 3.37 -7.43 -12.88
C MET A 135 2.59 -8.04 -14.04
N LYS A 136 1.65 -7.31 -14.66
CA LYS A 136 0.94 -7.80 -15.86
C LYS A 136 1.86 -7.87 -17.07
N THR A 137 2.86 -7.00 -17.12
CA THR A 137 3.89 -6.99 -18.16
C THR A 137 4.90 -8.09 -17.88
N LEU A 138 5.42 -8.15 -16.65
CA LEU A 138 6.42 -9.14 -16.22
C LEU A 138 5.91 -10.59 -16.31
N GLU A 139 4.61 -10.86 -16.10
CA GLU A 139 4.03 -12.20 -16.28
C GLU A 139 4.27 -12.79 -17.69
N LYS A 140 4.53 -11.93 -18.67
CA LYS A 140 4.79 -12.31 -20.07
C LYS A 140 6.29 -12.36 -20.41
N GLU A 141 7.14 -11.75 -19.59
CA GLU A 141 8.58 -11.65 -19.83
C GLU A 141 9.35 -12.83 -19.21
N LYS A 142 10.36 -13.31 -19.93
CA LYS A 142 11.28 -14.36 -19.45
C LYS A 142 12.71 -14.01 -19.88
N PRO A 143 13.71 -14.01 -18.96
CA PRO A 143 13.61 -14.27 -17.53
C PRO A 143 12.90 -13.16 -16.74
N PHE A 144 12.38 -13.50 -15.55
CA PHE A 144 11.66 -12.59 -14.69
C PHE A 144 12.66 -11.71 -13.90
N ASP A 145 12.46 -10.38 -13.90
CA ASP A 145 13.29 -9.45 -13.11
C ASP A 145 12.88 -9.47 -11.64
N VAL A 146 13.49 -10.38 -10.88
CA VAL A 146 13.19 -10.54 -9.45
C VAL A 146 13.77 -9.39 -8.61
N GLU A 147 14.92 -8.84 -8.96
CA GLU A 147 15.56 -7.76 -8.19
C GLU A 147 14.78 -6.44 -8.32
N GLY A 148 14.32 -6.11 -9.53
CA GLY A 148 13.42 -4.96 -9.73
C GLY A 148 12.15 -5.09 -8.87
N LEU A 149 11.55 -6.27 -8.84
CA LEU A 149 10.34 -6.52 -8.05
C LEU A 149 10.57 -6.52 -6.54
N LYS A 150 11.76 -6.91 -6.06
CA LYS A 150 12.13 -6.79 -4.63
C LYS A 150 12.10 -5.34 -4.19
N GLY A 151 12.63 -4.41 -4.99
CA GLY A 151 12.56 -2.97 -4.68
C GLY A 151 11.11 -2.47 -4.53
N SER A 152 10.20 -2.93 -5.38
CA SER A 152 8.77 -2.60 -5.25
C SER A 152 8.13 -3.21 -3.99
N VAL A 153 8.54 -4.42 -3.58
CA VAL A 153 8.09 -5.02 -2.32
C VAL A 153 8.67 -4.28 -1.11
N ASP A 154 9.94 -3.87 -1.15
CA ASP A 154 10.58 -3.09 -0.08
C ASP A 154 9.84 -1.80 0.20
N HIS A 155 9.39 -1.09 -0.84
CA HIS A 155 8.59 0.11 -0.68
C HIS A 155 7.26 -0.20 0.04
N GLN A 156 6.54 -1.24 -0.40
CA GLN A 156 5.28 -1.66 0.24
C GLN A 156 5.49 -2.05 1.69
N PHE A 157 6.60 -2.72 2.00
CA PHE A 157 6.95 -3.10 3.36
C PHE A 157 7.22 -1.87 4.22
N GLY A 158 7.98 -0.90 3.70
CA GLY A 158 8.23 0.37 4.38
C GLY A 158 6.95 1.14 4.70
N VAL A 159 6.00 1.19 3.77
CA VAL A 159 4.68 1.81 4.03
C VAL A 159 3.92 1.05 5.10
N ALA A 160 3.80 -0.27 4.99
CA ALA A 160 3.10 -1.10 5.97
C ALA A 160 3.70 -0.97 7.38
N GLN A 161 5.03 -0.91 7.50
CA GLN A 161 5.72 -0.65 8.76
C GLN A 161 5.38 0.72 9.35
N LYS A 162 5.34 1.78 8.54
CA LYS A 162 4.95 3.11 9.02
C LYS A 162 3.51 3.13 9.53
N LEU A 163 2.60 2.44 8.85
CA LEU A 163 1.20 2.32 9.29
C LEU A 163 1.09 1.58 10.62
N PHE A 164 1.88 0.53 10.81
CA PHE A 164 1.89 -0.29 12.02
C PHE A 164 2.56 0.41 13.22
N HIS A 165 3.69 1.10 13.03
CA HIS A 165 4.43 1.74 14.12
C HIS A 165 3.88 3.12 14.54
N LYS A 166 3.02 3.74 13.72
CA LYS A 166 2.30 4.97 14.07
C LYS A 166 0.95 4.67 14.74
N LEU A 167 0.79 3.51 15.39
CA LEU A 167 -0.40 3.10 16.14
C LEU A 167 -0.44 3.70 17.55
#